data_AF-A0A7W6LSW2-F1
#
_entry.id   AF-A0A7W6LSW2-F1
#
_cell.length_a   1.000
_cell.length_b   1.000
_cell.length_c   1.000
_cell.angle_alpha   90.00
_cell.angle_beta   90.00
_cell.angle_gamma   90.00
#
_symmetry.space_group_name_H-M   'P 1'
#
loop_
_entity.id
_entity.type
_entity.pdbx_description
1 polymer ?
#
loop_
_entity_poly.entity_id
_entity_poly.type
_entity_poly.pdbx_seq_one_letter_code
_entity_poly.pdbx_strand_id
1 'polypeptide(L)'
;MAALDNAIRTKHNHLSFQQPEKIADAIRLFSSSSLWDEVAAHIGSAPKTLKATLGIIIDRRNKIAHESDVDPSFPNQRWPIEPLMVENMVNDIEKIGHAIHAICV
;
A
#
# COMPACT_ATOMS: atom_id res chain seq x y z
N MET A 1 -22.38 15.01 -13.84
CA MET A 1 -21.35 14.78 -12.80
C MET A 1 -21.80 13.75 -11.78
N ALA A 2 -22.91 13.95 -11.05
CA ALA A 2 -23.37 13.00 -10.01
C ALA A 2 -23.54 11.53 -10.46
N ALA A 3 -24.02 11.29 -11.69
CA ALA A 3 -24.17 9.93 -12.22
C ALA A 3 -22.83 9.21 -12.43
N LEU A 4 -21.79 9.93 -12.88
CA LEU A 4 -20.45 9.39 -13.05
C LEU A 4 -19.81 9.06 -11.71
N ASP A 5 -19.88 9.99 -10.75
CA ASP A 5 -19.36 9.78 -9.40
C ASP A 5 -20.01 8.56 -8.73
N ASN A 6 -21.33 8.39 -8.88
CA ASN A 6 -22.04 7.26 -8.32
C ASN A 6 -21.62 5.94 -8.98
N ALA A 7 -21.41 5.94 -10.30
CA ALA A 7 -20.90 4.77 -11.01
C ALA A 7 -19.48 4.39 -10.56
N ILE A 8 -18.59 5.38 -10.39
CA ILE A 8 -17.23 5.17 -9.88
C ILE A 8 -17.28 4.60 -8.46
N ARG A 9 -18.07 5.18 -7.57
CA ARG A 9 -18.20 4.70 -6.18
C ARG A 9 -18.78 3.29 -6.13
N THR A 10 -19.86 3.02 -6.85
CA THR A 10 -20.49 1.69 -6.89
C THR A 10 -19.54 0.63 -7.41
N LYS A 11 -18.76 0.96 -8.46
CA LYS A 11 -17.80 0.02 -9.05
C LYS A 11 -16.62 -0.30 -8.13
N HIS A 12 -16.18 0.65 -7.31
CA HIS A 12 -14.93 0.51 -6.55
C HIS A 12 -15.11 0.42 -5.03
N ASN A 13 -16.33 0.52 -4.50
CA ASN A 13 -16.61 0.55 -3.04
C ASN A 13 -16.10 -0.67 -2.26
N HIS A 14 -15.93 -1.81 -2.92
CA HIS A 14 -15.46 -3.06 -2.32
C HIS A 14 -13.94 -3.23 -2.42
N LEU A 15 -13.22 -2.28 -3.03
CA LEU A 15 -11.78 -2.31 -3.21
C LEU A 15 -11.10 -1.40 -2.19
N SER A 16 -10.11 -1.93 -1.46
CA SER A 16 -9.31 -1.12 -0.52
C SER A 16 -8.17 -0.37 -1.21
N PHE A 17 -7.78 -0.77 -2.42
CA PHE A 17 -6.62 -0.25 -3.16
C PHE A 17 -5.33 -0.19 -2.33
N GLN A 18 -5.13 -1.17 -1.45
CA GLN A 18 -3.94 -1.21 -0.60
C GLN A 18 -2.82 -2.02 -1.26
N GLN A 19 -3.14 -3.22 -1.74
CA GLN A 19 -2.14 -4.13 -2.32
C GLN A 19 -1.42 -3.47 -3.51
N PRO A 20 -0.10 -3.65 -3.69
CA PRO A 20 0.66 -2.96 -4.72
C PRO A 20 0.07 -3.10 -6.13
N GLU A 21 -0.41 -4.29 -6.49
CA GLU A 21 -1.04 -4.51 -7.79
C GLU A 21 -2.41 -3.82 -7.90
N LYS A 22 -3.17 -3.71 -6.81
CA LYS A 22 -4.45 -2.99 -6.78
C LYS A 22 -4.26 -1.48 -6.89
N ILE A 23 -3.19 -0.94 -6.32
CA ILE A 23 -2.80 0.46 -6.54
C ILE A 23 -2.46 0.65 -8.02
N ALA A 24 -1.64 -0.22 -8.62
CA ALA A 24 -1.30 -0.12 -10.04
C ALA A 24 -2.54 -0.19 -10.94
N ASP A 25 -3.47 -1.10 -10.66
CA ASP A 25 -4.75 -1.21 -11.38
C ASP A 25 -5.55 0.09 -11.31
N ALA A 26 -5.59 0.75 -10.15
CA ALA A 26 -6.28 2.03 -9.97
C ALA A 26 -5.59 3.17 -10.73
N ILE A 27 -4.26 3.27 -10.66
CA ILE A 27 -3.49 4.31 -11.35
C ILE A 27 -3.67 4.19 -12.87
N ARG A 28 -3.70 2.97 -13.42
CA ARG A 28 -3.93 2.72 -14.86
C ARG A 28 -5.25 3.28 -15.39
N LEU A 29 -6.21 3.59 -14.52
CA LEU A 29 -7.46 4.23 -14.94
C LEU A 29 -7.27 5.66 -15.43
N PHE A 30 -6.18 6.33 -15.07
CA PHE A 30 -5.96 7.73 -15.40
C PHE A 30 -4.51 8.11 -15.76
N SER A 31 -3.54 7.24 -15.52
CA SER A 31 -2.13 7.45 -15.88
C SER A 31 -1.57 6.27 -16.68
N SER A 32 -0.73 6.58 -17.68
CA SER A 32 0.00 5.58 -18.48
C SER A 32 1.36 5.19 -17.90
N SER A 33 1.74 5.71 -16.73
CA SER A 33 3.04 5.44 -16.11
C SER A 33 3.24 3.96 -15.80
N SER A 34 4.46 3.45 -15.98
CA SER A 34 4.88 2.17 -15.39
C SER A 34 5.12 2.38 -13.89
N LEU A 35 4.02 2.46 -13.14
CA LEU A 35 3.96 2.98 -11.77
C LEU A 35 5.16 2.58 -10.91
N TRP A 36 5.38 1.27 -10.77
CA TRP A 36 6.37 0.77 -9.82
C TRP A 36 7.81 0.94 -10.31
N ASP A 37 8.04 0.97 -11.62
CA ASP A 37 9.37 1.22 -12.18
C ASP A 37 9.74 2.69 -12.00
N GLU A 38 8.81 3.59 -12.32
CA GLU A 38 9.03 5.04 -12.21
C GLU A 38 9.12 5.49 -10.74
N VAL A 39 8.25 4.98 -9.87
CA VAL A 39 8.30 5.27 -8.42
C VAL A 39 9.60 4.77 -7.81
N ALA A 40 10.05 3.56 -8.19
CA ALA A 40 11.31 3.02 -7.71
C ALA A 40 12.51 3.83 -8.20
N ALA A 41 12.52 4.25 -9.46
CA ALA A 41 13.54 5.13 -10.01
C ALA A 41 13.59 6.47 -9.28
N HIS A 42 12.43 7.09 -9.00
CA HIS A 42 12.33 8.35 -8.27
C HIS A 42 12.83 8.23 -6.82
N ILE A 43 12.54 7.11 -6.17
CA ILE A 43 12.95 6.84 -4.78
C ILE A 43 14.42 6.39 -4.67
N GLY A 44 15.02 5.90 -5.76
CA GLY A 44 16.34 5.24 -5.74
C GLY A 44 16.29 3.83 -5.14
N SER A 45 15.23 3.07 -5.41
CA SER A 45 15.01 1.70 -4.94
C SER A 45 14.72 0.75 -6.10
N ALA A 46 14.56 -0.54 -5.81
CA ALA A 46 14.07 -1.52 -6.77
C ALA A 46 12.54 -1.67 -6.66
N PRO A 47 11.80 -1.81 -7.78
CA PRO A 47 10.34 -2.00 -7.75
C PRO A 47 9.91 -3.16 -6.85
N LYS A 48 10.65 -4.27 -6.92
CA LYS A 48 10.41 -5.47 -6.08
C LYS A 48 10.50 -5.15 -4.59
N THR A 49 11.49 -4.35 -4.18
CA THR A 49 11.69 -3.97 -2.78
C THR A 49 10.52 -3.11 -2.29
N LEU A 50 10.12 -2.09 -3.06
CA LEU A 50 8.99 -1.24 -2.67
C LEU A 50 7.68 -2.02 -2.54
N LYS A 51 7.39 -2.89 -3.51
CA LYS A 51 6.21 -3.77 -3.45
C LYS A 51 6.25 -4.69 -2.24
N ALA A 52 7.41 -5.27 -1.93
CA ALA A 52 7.57 -6.16 -0.78
C ALA A 52 7.39 -5.41 0.55
N THR A 53 8.00 -4.23 0.70
CA THR A 53 7.83 -3.37 1.88
C THR A 53 6.36 -3.04 2.10
N LEU A 54 5.67 -2.55 1.06
CA LEU A 54 4.25 -2.23 1.15
C LEU A 54 3.38 -3.46 1.45
N GLY A 55 3.70 -4.61 0.84
CA GLY A 55 3.03 -5.88 1.12
C GLY A 55 3.13 -6.28 2.59
N ILE A 56 4.33 -6.23 3.18
CA ILE A 56 4.56 -6.55 4.59
C ILE A 56 3.74 -5.62 5.51
N ILE A 57 3.70 -4.32 5.20
CA ILE A 57 2.92 -3.32 5.95
C ILE A 57 1.43 -3.69 5.96
N ILE A 58 0.89 -4.01 4.78
CA ILE A 58 -0.54 -4.33 4.62
C ILE A 58 -0.89 -5.65 5.29
N ASP A 59 -0.04 -6.67 5.14
CA ASP A 59 -0.24 -7.97 5.75
C ASP A 59 -0.26 -7.86 7.28
N ARG A 60 0.67 -7.07 7.85
CA ARG A 60 0.67 -6.80 9.29
C ARG A 60 -0.58 -6.04 9.74
N ARG A 61 -1.01 -5.02 8.99
CA ARG A 61 -2.26 -4.28 9.27
C ARG A 61 -3.47 -5.22 9.25
N ASN A 62 -3.53 -6.16 8.32
CA ASN A 62 -4.60 -7.15 8.25
C ASN A 62 -4.57 -8.11 9.44
N LYS A 63 -3.39 -8.56 9.86
CA LYS A 63 -3.22 -9.38 11.08
C LYS A 63 -3.67 -8.65 12.34
N ILE A 64 -3.31 -7.38 12.49
CA ILE A 64 -3.78 -6.54 13.62
C ILE A 64 -5.31 -6.42 13.60
N ALA A 65 -5.91 -6.16 12.44
CA ALA A 65 -7.34 -5.92 12.32
C ALA A 65 -8.20 -7.19 12.45
N HIS A 66 -7.71 -8.34 11.99
CA HIS A 66 -8.53 -9.55 11.84
C HIS A 66 -8.01 -10.77 12.61
N GLU A 67 -6.72 -10.84 12.94
CA GLU A 67 -6.06 -12.03 13.51
C GLU A 67 -5.41 -11.77 14.88
N SER A 68 -5.75 -10.64 15.52
CA SER A 68 -5.22 -10.23 16.83
C SER A 68 -3.68 -10.06 16.89
N ASP A 69 -3.02 -9.94 15.73
CA ASP A 69 -1.56 -9.86 15.55
C ASP A 69 -0.77 -10.98 16.25
N VAL A 70 -1.32 -12.20 16.31
CA VAL A 70 -0.68 -13.35 16.96
C VAL A 70 0.52 -13.86 16.14
N ASP A 71 1.62 -14.20 16.82
CA ASP A 71 2.76 -14.87 16.22
C ASP A 71 2.45 -16.37 16.02
N PRO A 72 2.36 -16.86 14.78
CA PRO A 72 2.10 -18.28 14.51
C PRO A 72 3.23 -19.20 14.99
N SER A 73 4.43 -18.68 15.18
CA SER A 73 5.60 -19.42 15.68
C SER A 73 5.55 -19.57 17.21
N PHE A 74 4.91 -18.63 17.89
CA PHE A 74 4.77 -18.59 19.35
C PHE A 74 3.29 -18.38 19.73
N PRO A 75 2.47 -19.43 19.69
CA PRO A 75 1.06 -19.33 20.03
C PRO A 75 0.90 -18.76 21.44
N ASN A 76 0.03 -17.75 21.57
CA ASN A 76 -0.21 -16.89 22.75
C ASN A 76 0.64 -15.61 22.86
N GLN A 77 1.52 -15.32 21.91
CA GLN A 77 2.22 -14.03 21.85
C GLN A 77 1.77 -13.20 20.65
N ARG A 78 1.76 -11.88 20.81
CA ARG A 78 1.56 -10.93 19.70
C ARG A 78 2.91 -10.53 19.13
N TRP A 79 2.95 -10.15 17.86
CA TRP A 79 4.15 -9.56 17.27
C TRP A 79 4.56 -8.29 18.04
N PRO A 80 5.85 -8.12 18.41
CA PRO A 80 6.31 -6.92 19.07
C PRO A 80 6.16 -5.70 18.16
N ILE A 81 5.76 -4.56 18.74
CA ILE A 81 5.70 -3.26 18.05
C ILE A 81 6.66 -2.32 18.78
N GLU A 82 7.72 -1.93 18.10
CA GLU A 82 8.67 -0.94 18.60
C GLU A 82 8.42 0.43 17.95
N PRO A 83 8.68 1.56 18.65
CA PRO A 83 8.47 2.89 18.10
C PRO A 83 9.14 3.12 16.74
N LEU A 84 10.38 2.65 16.58
CA LEU A 84 11.13 2.77 15.33
C LEU A 84 10.48 2.01 14.16
N MET A 85 9.82 0.87 14.45
CA MET A 85 9.09 0.13 13.41
C MET A 85 7.90 0.95 12.90
N VAL A 86 7.18 1.61 13.80
CA VAL A 86 6.04 2.45 13.46
C VAL A 86 6.51 3.65 12.63
N GLU A 87 7.57 4.32 13.07
CA GLU A 87 8.16 5.45 12.35
C GLU A 87 8.60 5.05 10.94
N ASN A 88 9.32 3.93 10.80
CA ASN A 88 9.74 3.43 9.49
C ASN A 88 8.55 3.08 8.59
N MET A 89 7.52 2.42 9.12
CA MET A 89 6.31 2.10 8.35
C MET A 89 5.59 3.36 7.84
N VAL A 90 5.45 4.38 8.69
CA VAL A 90 4.83 5.65 8.30
C VAL A 90 5.67 6.34 7.22
N ASN A 91 6.98 6.46 7.44
CA ASN A 91 7.91 7.06 6.49
C ASN A 91 7.89 6.33 5.13
N ASP A 92 7.82 5.00 5.12
CA ASP A 92 7.73 4.20 3.89
C ASP A 92 6.42 4.47 3.13
N ILE A 93 5.28 4.53 3.83
CA ILE A 93 3.98 4.83 3.20
C ILE A 93 3.96 6.25 2.64
N GLU A 94 4.42 7.23 3.41
CA GLU A 94 4.50 8.61 2.96
C GLU A 94 5.41 8.71 1.73
N LYS A 95 6.63 8.19 1.81
CA LYS A 95 7.60 8.24 0.71
C LYS A 95 7.03 7.64 -0.58
N ILE A 96 6.35 6.49 -0.49
CA ILE A 96 5.68 5.87 -1.64
C ILE A 96 4.55 6.77 -2.15
N GLY A 97 3.68 7.28 -1.27
CA GLY A 97 2.55 8.14 -1.64
C GLY A 97 2.98 9.43 -2.33
N HIS A 98 4.00 10.11 -1.79
CA HIS A 98 4.58 11.32 -2.37
C HIS A 98 5.19 11.06 -3.75
N ALA A 99 5.89 9.94 -3.92
CA ALA A 99 6.46 9.56 -5.22
C ALA A 99 5.37 9.24 -6.25
N ILE A 100 4.31 8.51 -5.87
CA ILE A 100 3.16 8.24 -6.76
C ILE A 100 2.52 9.55 -7.21
N HIS A 101 2.27 10.47 -6.29
CA HIS A 101 1.71 11.78 -6.63
C HIS A 101 2.61 12.54 -7.62
N ALA A 102 3.92 12.59 -7.38
CA ALA A 102 4.85 13.30 -8.26
C ALA A 102 4.95 12.72 -9.69
N ILE A 103 4.60 11.45 -9.88
CA ILE A 103 4.71 10.75 -11.17
C ILE A 103 3.38 10.72 -11.92
N CYS A 104 2.28 10.53 -11.21
CA CYS A 104 0.99 10.19 -11.81
C CYS A 104 -0.04 11.32 -11.84
N VAL A 105 0.18 12.40 -11.08
CA VAL A 105 -0.75 13.54 -10.90
C VAL A 105 -0.09 14.82 -11.37
#